data_AF-A0A7J6HL81-F1
#
_entry.id   AF-A0A7J6HL81-F1
#
_cell.length_a   1.000
_cell.length_b   1.000
_cell.length_c   1.000
_cell.angle_alpha   90.00
_cell.angle_beta   90.00
_cell.angle_gamma   90.00
#
_symmetry.space_group_name_H-M   'P 1'
#
loop_
_entity.id
_entity.type
_entity.pdbx_description
1 polymer ?
#
loop_
_entity_poly.entity_id
_entity_poly.type
_entity_poly.pdbx_seq_one_letter_code
_entity_poly.pdbx_strand_id
1 'polypeptide(L)' 'MSSIQDIMNEKHMQLGKELERITTLTTTQRHKVALMIMQDNALISYFFSVPDDEKDEWARLLIDGSL' A
#
# COMPACT_ATOMS: atom_id res chain seq x y z
N MET A 1 -8.33 4.77 -24.52
CA MET A 1 -8.90 4.40 -23.22
C MET A 1 -7.95 3.40 -22.59
N SER A 2 -7.45 3.65 -21.37
CA SER A 2 -6.71 2.63 -20.63
C SER A 2 -7.67 1.53 -20.19
N SER A 3 -7.20 0.28 -20.26
CA SER A 3 -7.96 -0.86 -19.76
C SER A 3 -7.95 -0.87 -18.22
N ILE A 4 -8.88 -1.60 -17.61
CA ILE A 4 -8.90 -1.82 -16.15
C ILE A 4 -7.57 -2.45 -15.69
N GLN A 5 -6.95 -3.28 -16.54
CA GLN A 5 -5.65 -3.89 -16.27
C GLN A 5 -4.52 -2.85 -16.19
N ASP A 6 -4.52 -1.85 -17.07
CA ASP A 6 -3.51 -0.79 -17.06
C ASP A 6 -3.60 0.08 -15.79
N ILE A 7 -4.83 0.36 -15.34
CA ILE A 7 -5.08 1.12 -14.10
C ILE A 7 -4.58 0.33 -12.88
N MET A 8 -4.79 -0.98 -12.85
CA MET A 8 -4.31 -1.84 -11.77
C MET A 8 -2.79 -1.95 -11.74
N ASN A 9 -2.16 -2.08 -12.91
CA ASN A 9 -0.70 -2.10 -13.01
C ASN A 9 -0.08 -0.77 -12.55
N GLU A 10 -0.70 0.36 -12.92
CA GLU A 10 -0.27 1.69 -12.45
C GLU A 10 -0.39 1.82 -10.93
N LYS A 11 -1.52 1.38 -10.34
CA LYS A 11 -1.70 1.36 -8.89
C LYS A 11 -0.66 0.50 -8.17
N HIS A 12 -0.28 -0.64 -8.75
CA HIS A 12 0.78 -1.48 -8.17
C HIS A 12 2.16 -0.81 -8.22
N MET A 13 2.50 -0.13 -9.32
CA MET A 13 3.75 0.64 -9.39
C MET A 13 3.77 1.82 -8.42
N GLN A 14 2.64 2.51 -8.28
CA GLN A 14 2.50 3.62 -7.33
C GLN A 14 2.59 3.15 -5.88
N LEU A 15 2.00 1.99 -5.55
CA LEU A 15 2.04 1.41 -4.21
C LEU A 15 3.49 1.21 -3.74
N GLY A 16 4.38 0.73 -4.62
CA GLY A 16 5.80 0.59 -4.29
C GLY A 16 6.44 1.92 -3.89
N LYS A 17 6.19 2.99 -4.66
CA LYS A 17 6.72 4.33 -4.38
C LYS A 17 6.17 4.94 -3.10
N GLU A 18 4.89 4.74 -2.81
CA GLU A 18 4.26 5.22 -1.58
C GLU A 18 4.83 4.49 -0.36
N LEU A 19 5.00 3.17 -0.44
CA LEU A 19 5.60 2.41 0.64
C LEU A 19 7.06 2.82 0.87
N GLU A 20 7.84 3.12 -0.17
CA GLU A 20 9.21 3.64 0.00
C GLU A 20 9.27 4.94 0.82
N ARG A 21 8.22 5.77 0.80
CA ARG A 21 8.12 6.99 1.61
C ARG A 21 7.84 6.72 3.10
N ILE A 22 7.31 5.55 3.43
CA ILE A 22 7.10 5.09 4.82
C ILE A 22 8.47 4.75 5.42
N THR A 23 9.12 5.75 6.01
CA THR A 23 10.50 5.63 6.53
C THR A 23 10.55 4.93 7.89
N THR A 24 9.44 4.85 8.60
CA THR A 24 9.33 4.20 9.91
C THR A 24 9.27 2.67 9.84
N LEU A 25 9.02 2.10 8.66
CA LEU A 25 9.05 0.66 8.41
C LEU A 25 10.40 0.24 7.82
N THR A 26 10.87 -0.95 8.21
CA THR A 26 11.99 -1.61 7.53
C THR A 26 11.60 -2.02 6.11
N THR A 27 12.59 -2.25 5.24
CA THR A 27 12.35 -2.75 3.88
C THR A 27 11.55 -4.06 3.85
N THR A 28 11.80 -4.98 4.79
CA THR A 28 11.04 -6.23 4.91
C THR A 28 9.59 -5.99 5.31
N GLN A 29 9.34 -5.06 6.24
CA GLN A 29 7.97 -4.68 6.62
C GLN A 29 7.23 -4.03 5.46
N ARG A 30 7.85 -3.11 4.72
CA ARG A 30 7.27 -2.52 3.50
C ARG A 30 6.93 -3.59 2.46
N HIS A 31 7.81 -4.56 2.24
CA HIS A 31 7.54 -5.67 1.33
C HIS A 31 6.34 -6.53 1.79
N LYS A 32 6.24 -6.82 3.10
CA LYS A 32 5.11 -7.55 3.67
C LYS A 32 3.79 -6.79 3.47
N VAL A 33 3.78 -5.48 3.74
CA VAL A 33 2.61 -4.60 3.50
C VAL A 33 2.21 -4.61 2.02
N ALA A 34 3.17 -4.48 1.12
CA ALA A 34 2.91 -4.54 -0.32
C ALA A 34 2.20 -5.84 -0.72
N LEU A 35 2.69 -6.98 -0.24
CA LEU A 35 2.08 -8.28 -0.53
C LEU A 35 0.65 -8.40 0.02
N MET A 36 0.41 -7.90 1.24
CA MET A 36 -0.93 -7.92 1.85
C MET A 36 -1.92 -7.04 1.09
N ILE A 37 -1.50 -5.83 0.71
CA ILE A 37 -2.34 -4.88 -0.03
C ILE A 37 -2.62 -5.41 -1.46
N MET A 38 -1.61 -5.92 -2.16
CA MET A 38 -1.75 -6.41 -3.54
C MET A 38 -2.70 -7.59 -3.69
N GLN A 39 -3.02 -8.29 -2.60
CA GLN A 39 -3.99 -9.40 -2.60
C GLN A 39 -5.44 -8.93 -2.60
N ASP A 40 -5.71 -7.65 -2.27
CA ASP A 40 -7.06 -7.10 -2.18
C ASP A 40 -7.17 -5.71 -2.82
N ASN A 41 -7.91 -5.63 -3.91
CA ASN A 41 -8.15 -4.39 -4.65
C ASN A 41 -8.86 -3.31 -3.81
N ALA A 42 -9.65 -3.72 -2.82
CA ALA A 42 -10.27 -2.80 -1.87
C ALA A 42 -9.22 -2.19 -0.95
N LEU A 43 -8.26 -2.99 -0.45
CA LEU A 43 -7.14 -2.49 0.35
C LEU A 43 -6.22 -1.57 -0.44
N ILE A 44 -5.95 -1.86 -1.72
CA ILE A 44 -5.22 -0.94 -2.60
C ILE A 44 -5.92 0.41 -2.64
N SER A 45 -7.22 0.41 -2.92
CA SER A 45 -7.98 1.66 -3.08
C SER A 45 -8.10 2.41 -1.75
N TYR A 46 -8.26 1.69 -0.64
CA TYR A 46 -8.30 2.29 0.70
C TYR A 46 -6.95 2.92 1.08
N PHE A 47 -5.84 2.23 0.86
CA PHE A 47 -4.49 2.75 1.15
C PHE A 47 -4.23 4.09 0.46
N PHE A 48 -4.65 4.25 -0.79
CA PHE A 48 -4.53 5.53 -1.52
C PHE A 48 -5.47 6.64 -1.03
N SER A 49 -6.49 6.30 -0.24
CA SER A 49 -7.39 7.27 0.41
C SER A 49 -6.92 7.71 1.80
N VAL A 50 -6.00 6.97 2.43
CA VAL A 50 -5.42 7.33 3.73
C VAL A 50 -4.55 8.58 3.56
N PRO A 51 -4.67 9.59 4.44
CA PRO A 51 -3.78 10.75 4.45
C PRO A 51 -2.30 10.35 4.55
N ASP A 52 -1.41 11.08 3.88
CA ASP A 52 0.01 10.73 3.81
C ASP A 52 0.68 10.63 5.19
N ASP A 53 0.25 11.46 6.15
CA ASP A 53 0.72 11.48 7.54
C ASP A 53 0.19 10.32 8.39
N GLU A 54 -0.91 9.68 7.98
CA GLU A 54 -1.52 8.53 8.67
C GLU A 54 -1.09 7.18 8.06
N LYS A 55 -0.59 7.17 6.82
CA LYS A 55 -0.18 5.93 6.10
C LYS A 55 0.84 5.11 6.87
N ASP A 56 1.77 5.75 7.57
CA ASP A 56 2.79 5.09 8.38
C ASP A 56 2.16 4.27 9.52
N GLU A 57 1.21 4.85 10.25
CA GLU A 57 0.51 4.17 11.34
C GLU A 57 -0.41 3.08 10.83
N TRP A 58 -1.16 3.37 9.78
CA TRP A 58 -2.03 2.40 9.13
C TRP A 58 -1.25 1.16 8.66
N ALA A 59 -0.09 1.35 8.02
CA ALA A 59 0.73 0.25 7.54
C ALA A 59 1.32 -0.58 8.70
N ARG A 60 1.63 0.03 9.85
CA ARG A 60 2.03 -0.69 11.07
C ARG A 60 0.89 -1.57 11.59
N LEU A 61 -0.30 -1.00 11.76
CA LEU A 61 -1.49 -1.72 12.25
C LEU A 61 -1.86 -2.90 11.34
N LEU A 62 -1.72 -2.74 10.03
CA LEU A 62 -1.94 -3.81 9.05
C LEU A 62 -0.99 -4.99 9.27
N ILE A 63 0.31 -4.74 9.48
CA ILE A 63 1.31 -5.80 9.72
C ILE A 63 1.05 -6.53 11.03
N ASP A 64 0.63 -5.79 12.05
CA ASP A 64 0.37 -6.28 13.41
C ASP A 64 -0.98 -7.00 13.50
N GLY A 65 -1.80 -6.99 12.43
CA GLY A 65 -3.10 -7.64 12.37
C GLY A 65 -4.15 -6.96 13.25
N SER A 66 -3.94 -5.69 13.57
CA SER A 66 -4.84 -4.87 14.41
C SER A 66 -5.78 -3.98 13.58
N LEU A 67 -5.77 -4.16 12.25
CA LEU A 67 -6.60 -3.44 11.28
C LEU A 67 -7.87 -4.23 10.95
#